data_AF-A0A6I7MMU0-F1
#
_entry.id   AF-A0A6I7MMU0-F1
#
_cell.length_a   1.000
_cell.length_b   1.000
_cell.length_c   1.000
_cell.angle_alpha   90.00
_cell.angle_beta   90.00
_cell.angle_gamma   90.00
#
_symmetry.space_group_name_H-M   'P 1'
#
loop_
_entity.id
_entity.type
_entity.pdbx_description
1 polymer ?
#
loop_
_entity_poly.entity_id
_entity_poly.type
_entity_poly.pdbx_seq_one_letter_code
_entity_poly.pdbx_strand_id
1 'polypeptide(L)'
;MKKSALIFLFSFLLGSLAFAQGIDDEITLMQAQFGMEKKQLVQAVMDLPESLSPGFWTIYQQYEGERQILARERILLINEYLTNYENIDNEIADSLTKAILKNSVDRSKLHKKYYKKFKKNTTARDAAKFLQLDIYIHNTLRNLSLQELPFIDEFK
;
A
#
# COMPACT_ATOMS: atom_id res chain seq x y z
N MET A 1 17.58 12.66 -35.96
CA MET A 1 16.26 13.12 -36.46
C MET A 1 15.53 11.91 -37.00
N LYS A 2 14.39 11.45 -36.49
CA LYS A 2 13.42 12.07 -35.59
C LYS A 2 12.77 10.97 -34.75
N LYS A 3 12.41 11.34 -33.53
CA LYS A 3 11.68 10.61 -32.48
C LYS A 3 10.25 10.20 -32.90
N SER A 4 10.02 9.96 -34.19
CA SER A 4 8.69 9.76 -34.78
C SER A 4 8.27 8.29 -34.81
N ALA A 5 9.21 7.35 -34.65
CA ALA A 5 8.90 5.92 -34.69
C ALA A 5 8.34 5.36 -33.36
N LEU A 6 8.60 6.04 -32.23
CA LEU A 6 8.05 5.62 -30.93
C LEU A 6 6.60 6.10 -30.68
N ILE A 7 6.09 7.03 -31.48
CA ILE A 7 4.75 7.60 -31.27
C ILE A 7 3.66 6.72 -31.91
N PHE A 8 4.00 5.83 -32.85
CA PHE A 8 3.02 4.93 -33.46
C PHE A 8 2.79 3.62 -32.68
N LEU A 9 3.68 3.25 -31.76
CA LEU A 9 3.48 2.05 -30.92
C LEU A 9 2.53 2.30 -29.73
N PHE A 10 2.16 3.57 -29.48
CA PHE A 10 1.27 3.96 -28.38
C PHE A 10 -0.20 4.12 -28.82
N SER A 11 -0.51 3.94 -30.11
CA SER A 11 -1.85 4.25 -30.65
C SER A 11 -2.52 3.09 -31.39
N PHE A 12 -1.97 1.87 -31.37
CA PHE A 12 -2.55 0.74 -32.09
C PHE A 12 -2.71 -0.57 -31.29
N LEU A 13 -2.68 -0.51 -29.96
CA LEU A 13 -3.08 -1.63 -29.12
C LEU A 13 -4.16 -1.16 -28.14
N LEU A 14 -5.36 -1.69 -28.36
CA LEU A 14 -6.46 -1.82 -27.39
C LEU A 14 -7.50 -0.69 -27.37
N GLY A 15 -7.93 -0.29 -28.58
CA GLY A 15 -9.36 -0.09 -28.82
C GLY A 15 -10.10 -1.44 -28.71
N SER A 16 -10.25 -1.94 -27.48
CA SER A 16 -11.21 -2.98 -27.06
C SER A 16 -10.87 -3.34 -25.62
N LEU A 17 -11.64 -2.73 -24.72
CA LEU A 17 -12.01 -3.14 -23.36
C LEU A 17 -12.36 -1.85 -22.62
N ALA A 18 -13.50 -1.29 -23.01
CA ALA A 18 -14.31 -0.52 -22.09
C ALA A 18 -14.64 -1.44 -20.91
N PHE A 19 -13.75 -1.51 -19.92
CA PHE A 19 -14.11 -1.94 -18.59
C PHE A 19 -14.30 -0.66 -17.79
N ALA A 20 -15.54 -0.43 -17.36
CA ALA A 20 -15.76 0.29 -16.12
C ALA A 20 -14.99 -0.49 -15.03
N GLN A 21 -13.71 -0.19 -14.82
CA GLN A 21 -12.98 -0.72 -13.68
C GLN A 21 -13.56 0.01 -12.47
N GLY A 22 -14.31 -0.71 -11.64
CA GLY A 22 -14.66 -0.17 -10.34
C GLY A 22 -13.38 0.07 -9.55
N ILE A 23 -13.38 1.04 -8.65
CA ILE A 23 -12.25 1.31 -7.74
C ILE A 23 -11.75 0.02 -7.05
N ASP A 24 -12.65 -0.95 -6.83
CA ASP A 24 -12.33 -2.25 -6.27
C ASP A 24 -11.40 -3.11 -7.15
N ASP A 25 -11.57 -3.07 -8.47
CA ASP A 25 -10.74 -3.79 -9.44
C ASP A 25 -9.38 -3.10 -9.57
N GLU A 26 -9.36 -1.77 -9.60
CA GLU A 26 -8.14 -0.97 -9.63
C GLU A 26 -7.27 -1.23 -8.40
N ILE A 27 -7.86 -1.19 -7.20
CA ILE A 27 -7.13 -1.50 -5.96
C ILE A 27 -6.56 -2.93 -6.03
N THR A 28 -7.33 -3.88 -6.53
CA THR A 28 -6.89 -5.29 -6.60
C THR A 28 -5.69 -5.44 -7.53
N LEU A 29 -5.72 -4.79 -8.70
CA LEU A 29 -4.60 -4.78 -9.64
C LEU A 29 -3.35 -4.10 -9.04
N MET A 30 -3.53 -2.92 -8.41
CA MET A 30 -2.44 -2.22 -7.73
C MET A 30 -1.81 -3.08 -6.64
N GLN A 31 -2.61 -3.76 -5.83
CA GLN A 31 -2.14 -4.63 -4.76
C GLN A 31 -1.38 -5.86 -5.28
N ALA A 32 -1.80 -6.42 -6.41
CA ALA A 32 -1.10 -7.52 -7.05
C ALA A 32 0.28 -7.09 -7.54
N GLN A 33 0.35 -6.00 -8.31
CA GLN A 33 1.62 -5.47 -8.84
C GLN A 33 2.57 -5.10 -7.71
N PHE A 34 2.11 -4.26 -6.77
CA PHE A 34 2.93 -3.84 -5.64
C PHE A 34 3.36 -5.01 -4.76
N GLY A 35 2.50 -6.01 -4.57
CA GLY A 35 2.82 -7.21 -3.78
C GLY A 35 3.99 -7.99 -4.37
N MET A 36 4.08 -8.10 -5.70
CA MET A 36 5.20 -8.75 -6.39
C MET A 36 6.51 -7.98 -6.20
N GLU A 37 6.52 -6.68 -6.45
CA GLU A 37 7.70 -5.82 -6.32
C GLU A 37 8.21 -5.79 -4.88
N LYS A 38 7.29 -5.61 -3.93
CA LYS A 38 7.62 -5.64 -2.50
C LYS A 38 8.24 -6.97 -2.09
N LYS A 39 7.70 -8.10 -2.56
CA LYS A 39 8.25 -9.43 -2.25
C LYS A 39 9.69 -9.56 -2.74
N GLN A 40 10.00 -9.09 -3.95
CA GLN A 40 11.36 -9.10 -4.49
C GLN A 40 12.31 -8.25 -3.64
N LEU A 41 11.86 -7.05 -3.23
CA LEU A 41 12.65 -6.19 -2.36
C LEU A 41 12.89 -6.81 -0.98
N VAL A 42 11.86 -7.42 -0.38
CA VAL A 42 11.99 -8.13 0.89
C VAL A 42 12.98 -9.29 0.76
N GLN A 43 12.92 -10.06 -0.33
CA GLN A 43 13.85 -11.15 -0.57
C GLN A 43 15.30 -10.65 -0.66
N ALA A 44 15.55 -9.60 -1.45
CA ALA A 44 16.87 -9.02 -1.66
C ALA A 44 17.44 -8.39 -0.38
N VAL A 45 16.61 -7.68 0.39
CA VAL A 45 17.05 -7.03 1.62
C VAL A 45 17.27 -8.06 2.71
N MET A 46 16.33 -8.99 2.91
CA MET A 46 16.37 -9.90 4.05
C MET A 46 17.52 -10.89 3.94
N ASP A 47 17.75 -11.48 2.75
CA ASP A 47 18.87 -12.39 2.45
C ASP A 47 19.09 -13.43 3.58
N LEU A 48 18.01 -14.15 3.91
CA LEU A 48 18.02 -15.08 5.04
C LEU A 48 18.63 -16.42 4.65
N PRO A 49 19.34 -17.10 5.58
CA PRO A 49 19.82 -18.45 5.35
C PRO A 49 18.66 -19.41 5.11
N GLU A 50 18.91 -20.48 4.35
CA GLU A 50 17.90 -21.48 3.98
C GLU A 50 17.19 -22.09 5.19
N SER A 51 17.88 -22.22 6.32
CA SER A 51 17.30 -22.74 7.56
C SER A 51 16.20 -21.88 8.17
N LEU A 52 16.21 -20.56 7.93
CA LEU A 52 15.23 -19.61 8.46
C LEU A 52 14.18 -19.18 7.42
N SER A 53 14.52 -19.30 6.13
CA SER A 53 13.72 -18.78 5.02
C SER A 53 12.26 -19.32 5.00
N PRO A 54 11.99 -20.63 5.11
CA PRO A 54 10.62 -21.15 5.08
C PRO A 54 9.74 -20.56 6.20
N GLY A 55 10.25 -20.53 7.44
CA GLY A 55 9.53 -19.98 8.59
C GLY A 55 9.24 -18.49 8.46
N PHE A 56 10.20 -17.72 7.93
CA PHE A 56 10.00 -16.31 7.63
C PHE A 56 8.90 -16.09 6.59
N TRP A 57 8.95 -16.80 5.45
CA TRP A 57 8.00 -16.58 4.35
C TRP A 57 6.57 -16.98 4.70
N THR A 58 6.37 -18.00 5.53
CA THR A 58 5.04 -18.33 6.08
C THR A 58 4.46 -17.16 6.88
N ILE A 59 5.25 -16.54 7.75
CA ILE A 59 4.80 -15.38 8.54
C ILE A 59 4.60 -14.16 7.64
N TYR A 60 5.46 -13.97 6.64
CA TYR A 60 5.33 -12.89 5.66
C TYR A 60 4.03 -12.97 4.87
N GLN A 61 3.63 -14.16 4.42
CA GLN A 61 2.37 -14.31 3.68
C GLN A 61 1.15 -13.94 4.54
N GLN A 62 1.15 -14.34 5.81
CA GLN A 62 0.10 -13.94 6.76
C GLN A 62 0.08 -12.42 6.99
N TYR A 63 1.27 -11.82 7.12
CA TYR A 63 1.41 -10.38 7.24
C TYR A 63 0.83 -9.65 6.04
N GLU A 64 1.17 -10.07 4.82
CA GLU A 64 0.73 -9.42 3.59
C GLU A 64 -0.80 -9.47 3.44
N GLY A 65 -1.45 -10.59 3.78
CA GLY A 65 -2.91 -10.69 3.75
C GLY A 65 -3.60 -9.66 4.66
N GLU A 66 -3.17 -9.55 5.91
CA GLU A 66 -3.71 -8.54 6.84
C GLU A 66 -3.31 -7.11 6.43
N ARG A 67 -2.09 -6.92 5.90
CA ARG A 67 -1.59 -5.62 5.46
C ARG A 67 -2.39 -5.09 4.27
N GLN A 68 -2.73 -5.94 3.31
CA GLN A 68 -3.51 -5.59 2.10
C GLN A 68 -4.90 -5.06 2.47
N ILE A 69 -5.57 -5.68 3.44
CA ILE A 69 -6.87 -5.21 3.93
C ILE A 69 -6.77 -3.78 4.45
N LEU A 70 -5.84 -3.51 5.36
CA LEU A 70 -5.62 -2.16 5.90
C LEU A 70 -5.18 -1.16 4.83
N ALA A 71 -4.48 -1.60 3.77
CA ALA A 71 -4.08 -0.74 2.67
C ALA A 71 -5.26 -0.38 1.77
N ARG A 72 -6.16 -1.34 1.50
CA ARG A 72 -7.42 -1.12 0.79
C ARG A 72 -8.29 -0.11 1.52
N GLU A 73 -8.50 -0.31 2.82
CA GLU A 73 -9.24 0.64 3.66
C GLU A 73 -8.67 2.07 3.54
N ARG A 74 -7.34 2.21 3.56
CA ARG A 74 -6.70 3.52 3.42
C ARG A 74 -6.97 4.18 2.06
N ILE A 75 -6.94 3.41 0.98
CA ILE A 75 -7.24 3.91 -0.37
C ILE A 75 -8.70 4.35 -0.45
N LEU A 76 -9.62 3.56 0.09
CA LEU A 76 -11.05 3.90 0.11
C LEU A 76 -11.32 5.19 0.90
N LEU A 77 -10.66 5.38 2.05
CA LEU A 77 -10.77 6.63 2.83
C LEU A 77 -10.24 7.85 2.07
N ILE A 78 -9.15 7.67 1.30
CA ILE A 78 -8.62 8.74 0.43
C ILE A 78 -9.62 9.06 -0.68
N ASN A 79 -10.21 8.04 -1.30
CA ASN A 79 -11.22 8.23 -2.34
C ASN A 79 -12.49 8.94 -1.79
N GLU A 80 -12.94 8.55 -0.60
CA GLU A 80 -14.06 9.18 0.09
C GLU A 80 -13.79 10.65 0.39
N TYR A 81 -12.57 10.98 0.85
CA TYR A 81 -12.13 12.36 1.04
C TYR A 81 -12.20 13.17 -0.27
N LEU A 82 -11.62 12.63 -1.35
CA LEU A 82 -11.58 13.32 -2.64
C LEU A 82 -12.97 13.49 -3.26
N THR A 83 -13.84 12.48 -3.13
CA THR A 83 -15.20 12.51 -3.67
C THR A 83 -16.07 13.53 -2.93
N ASN A 84 -15.86 13.72 -1.64
CA ASN A 84 -16.62 14.67 -0.82
C ASN A 84 -15.94 16.03 -0.67
N TYR A 85 -14.77 16.27 -1.29
CA TYR A 85 -13.89 17.40 -0.98
C TYR A 85 -14.60 18.76 -0.93
N GLU A 86 -15.44 19.05 -1.93
CA GLU A 86 -16.18 20.33 -2.01
C GLU A 86 -17.24 20.49 -0.91
N ASN A 87 -17.73 19.38 -0.34
CA ASN A 87 -18.85 19.30 0.59
C ASN A 87 -18.46 18.68 1.95
N ILE A 88 -17.19 18.74 2.34
CA ILE A 88 -16.77 18.29 3.67
C ILE A 88 -17.39 19.20 4.73
N ASP A 89 -18.45 18.70 5.38
CA ASP A 89 -19.07 19.29 6.55
C ASP A 89 -18.48 18.70 7.85
N ASN A 90 -19.03 19.10 9.00
CA ASN A 90 -18.52 18.67 10.31
C ASN A 90 -18.65 17.15 10.52
N GLU A 91 -19.77 16.58 10.09
CA GLU A 91 -20.07 15.15 10.21
C GLU A 91 -19.11 14.30 9.36
N ILE A 92 -18.89 14.68 8.10
CA ILE A 92 -17.97 14.00 7.19
C ILE A 92 -16.53 14.14 7.71
N ALA A 93 -16.12 15.33 8.15
CA ALA A 93 -14.79 15.57 8.68
C ALA A 93 -14.49 14.70 9.92
N ASP A 94 -15.42 14.62 10.86
CA ASP A 94 -15.28 13.79 12.07
C ASP A 94 -15.21 12.29 11.73
N SER A 95 -16.10 11.81 10.84
CA SER A 95 -16.13 10.42 10.40
C SER A 95 -14.81 10.00 9.72
N LEU A 96 -14.38 10.76 8.70
CA LEU A 96 -13.13 10.49 7.98
C LEU A 96 -11.93 10.52 8.92
N THR A 97 -11.87 11.51 9.81
CA THR A 97 -10.76 11.63 10.77
C THR A 97 -10.70 10.41 11.70
N LYS A 98 -11.84 9.98 12.26
CA LYS A 98 -11.91 8.79 13.13
C LYS A 98 -11.47 7.53 12.39
N ALA A 99 -11.93 7.34 11.15
CA ALA A 99 -11.56 6.18 10.35
C ALA A 99 -10.06 6.17 9.98
N ILE A 100 -9.49 7.32 9.62
CA ILE A 100 -8.06 7.49 9.35
C ILE A 100 -7.20 7.18 10.58
N LEU A 101 -7.60 7.69 11.75
CA LEU A 101 -6.90 7.42 13.01
C LEU A 101 -6.98 5.94 13.38
N LYS A 102 -8.16 5.31 13.23
CA LYS A 102 -8.33 3.87 13.46
C LYS A 102 -7.42 3.04 12.56
N ASN A 103 -7.39 3.31 11.25
CA ASN A 103 -6.52 2.60 10.31
C ASN A 103 -5.03 2.74 10.68
N SER A 104 -4.61 3.92 11.15
CA SER A 104 -3.24 4.18 11.61
C SER A 104 -2.88 3.37 12.87
N VAL A 105 -3.82 3.28 13.83
CA VAL A 105 -3.68 2.46 15.04
C VAL A 105 -3.61 0.98 14.69
N ASP A 106 -4.47 0.51 13.80
CA ASP A 106 -4.51 -0.91 13.41
C ASP A 106 -3.26 -1.32 12.64
N ARG A 107 -2.67 -0.42 11.84
CA ARG A 107 -1.33 -0.64 11.24
C ARG A 107 -0.25 -0.81 12.31
N SER A 108 -0.24 0.05 13.33
CA SER A 108 0.73 -0.03 14.41
C SER A 108 0.59 -1.34 15.20
N LYS A 109 -0.64 -1.80 15.43
CA LYS A 109 -0.92 -3.12 16.02
C LYS A 109 -0.42 -4.25 15.13
N LEU A 110 -0.62 -4.15 13.81
CA LEU A 110 -0.14 -5.13 12.83
C LEU A 110 1.39 -5.27 12.92
N HIS A 111 2.13 -4.16 12.89
CA HIS A 111 3.60 -4.18 13.02
C HIS A 111 4.03 -4.82 14.34
N LYS A 112 3.39 -4.46 15.46
CA LYS A 112 3.68 -5.04 16.78
C LYS A 112 3.43 -6.56 16.81
N LYS A 113 2.32 -7.01 16.23
CA LYS A 113 1.95 -8.43 16.12
C LYS A 113 2.99 -9.20 15.31
N TYR A 114 3.35 -8.69 14.13
CA TYR A 114 4.22 -9.40 13.21
C TYR A 114 5.70 -9.31 13.58
N TYR A 115 6.16 -8.23 14.22
CA TYR A 115 7.48 -8.20 14.86
C TYR A 115 7.68 -9.39 15.82
N LYS A 116 6.70 -9.66 16.69
CA LYS A 116 6.76 -10.80 17.62
C LYS A 116 6.79 -12.14 16.88
N LYS A 117 5.99 -12.30 15.82
CA LYS A 117 5.95 -13.53 15.02
C LYS A 117 7.25 -13.78 14.26
N PHE A 118 7.78 -12.77 13.58
CA PHE A 118 9.07 -12.86 12.88
C PHE A 118 10.18 -13.18 13.87
N LYS A 119 10.28 -12.44 14.99
CA LYS A 119 11.30 -12.68 16.01
C LYS A 119 11.32 -14.13 16.52
N LYS A 120 10.15 -14.76 16.64
CA LYS A 120 10.03 -16.16 17.09
C LYS A 120 10.55 -17.16 16.05
N ASN A 121 10.44 -16.86 14.76
CA ASN A 121 10.81 -17.77 13.66
C ASN A 121 12.15 -17.42 13.00
N THR A 122 12.76 -16.30 13.38
CA THR A 122 14.08 -15.86 12.94
C THR A 122 14.89 -15.38 14.15
N THR A 123 15.32 -14.12 14.16
CA THR A 123 15.99 -13.46 15.28
C THR A 123 15.37 -12.07 15.52
N ALA A 124 15.69 -11.45 16.66
CA ALA A 124 15.29 -10.07 16.91
C ALA A 124 15.85 -9.08 15.88
N ARG A 125 17.06 -9.36 15.36
CA ARG A 125 17.71 -8.56 14.33
C ARG A 125 16.98 -8.67 13.00
N ASP A 126 16.65 -9.88 12.56
CA ASP A 126 15.94 -10.11 11.30
C ASP A 126 14.53 -9.54 11.35
N ALA A 127 13.82 -9.71 12.47
CA ALA A 127 12.50 -9.11 12.65
C ALA A 127 12.54 -7.57 12.59
N ALA A 128 13.57 -6.94 13.18
CA ALA A 128 13.76 -5.50 13.12
C ALA A 128 14.13 -5.04 11.70
N LYS A 129 15.00 -5.78 10.99
CA LYS A 129 15.40 -5.52 9.60
C LYS A 129 14.20 -5.52 8.67
N PHE A 130 13.33 -6.52 8.79
CA PHE A 130 12.07 -6.55 8.05
C PHE A 130 11.17 -5.35 8.38
N LEU A 131 10.97 -5.07 9.67
CA LEU A 131 10.09 -3.97 10.09
C LEU A 131 10.58 -2.61 9.60
N GLN A 132 11.91 -2.40 9.61
CA GLN A 132 12.52 -1.17 9.09
C GLN A 132 12.20 -0.98 7.60
N LEU A 133 12.39 -2.03 6.80
CA LEU A 133 12.06 -2.00 5.37
C LEU A 133 10.58 -1.72 5.15
N ASP A 134 9.72 -2.43 5.87
CA ASP A 134 8.27 -2.30 5.69
C ASP A 134 7.74 -0.91 6.08
N ILE A 135 8.24 -0.35 7.20
CA ILE A 135 7.93 1.02 7.62
C ILE A 135 8.42 2.03 6.58
N TYR A 136 9.62 1.87 6.04
CA TYR A 136 10.15 2.74 5.00
C TYR A 136 9.25 2.76 3.77
N ILE A 137 8.87 1.58 3.25
CA ILE A 137 8.00 1.47 2.09
C ILE A 137 6.63 2.10 2.38
N HIS A 138 6.03 1.77 3.53
CA HIS A 138 4.72 2.30 3.90
C HIS A 138 4.71 3.83 4.02
N ASN A 139 5.70 4.40 4.71
CA ASN A 139 5.79 5.84 4.91
C ASN A 139 6.04 6.58 3.60
N THR A 140 6.86 6.00 2.71
CA THR A 140 7.10 6.57 1.38
C THR A 140 5.80 6.65 0.59
N LEU A 141 5.06 5.54 0.49
CA LEU A 141 3.75 5.53 -0.20
C LEU A 141 2.75 6.49 0.45
N ARG A 142 2.68 6.51 1.77
CA ARG A 142 1.80 7.43 2.50
C ARG A 142 2.11 8.89 2.17
N ASN A 143 3.39 9.25 2.15
CA ASN A 143 3.79 10.63 1.87
C ASN A 143 3.48 11.00 0.42
N LEU A 144 3.75 10.11 -0.53
CA LEU A 144 3.35 10.31 -1.93
C LEU A 144 1.84 10.52 -2.05
N SER A 145 1.02 9.69 -1.39
CA SER A 145 -0.43 9.88 -1.40
C SER A 145 -0.85 11.22 -0.79
N LEU A 146 -0.25 11.63 0.32
CA LEU A 146 -0.62 12.89 0.99
C LEU A 146 -0.23 14.13 0.19
N GLN A 147 0.83 14.07 -0.61
CA GLN A 147 1.25 15.19 -1.47
C GLN A 147 0.24 15.49 -2.57
N GLU A 148 -0.56 14.50 -2.96
CA GLU A 148 -1.61 14.64 -3.98
C GLU A 148 -2.97 15.06 -3.41
N LEU A 149 -3.11 15.16 -2.08
CA LEU A 149 -4.39 15.53 -1.45
C LEU A 149 -4.42 17.03 -1.15
N PRO A 150 -5.47 17.75 -1.57
CA PRO A 150 -5.64 19.12 -1.15
C PRO A 150 -5.99 19.19 0.33
N PHE A 151 -5.62 20.28 1.00
CA PHE A 151 -6.09 20.55 2.36
C PHE A 151 -7.56 20.96 2.33
N ILE A 152 -8.27 20.70 3.43
CA ILE A 152 -9.63 21.20 3.62
C ILE A 152 -9.59 22.72 3.48
N ASP A 153 -10.51 23.25 2.67
CA ASP A 153 -10.63 24.67 2.33
C ASP A 153 -9.49 25.28 1.48
N GLU A 154 -8.55 24.47 0.96
CA GLU A 154 -7.44 24.99 0.12
C GLU A 154 -7.92 25.67 -1.17
N PHE A 155 -9.00 25.15 -1.77
CA PHE A 155 -9.57 25.68 -3.02
C PHE A 155 -10.96 26.29 -2.85
N LYS A 156 -11.40 26.56 -1.61
CA LYS A 156 -12.68 27.24 -1.36
C LYS A 156 -12.57 28.76 -1.49
#